data_AF-A0A9D3RYL6-F1
#
_entry.id   AF-A0A9D3RYL6-F1
#
_cell.length_a   1.000
_cell.length_b   1.000
_cell.length_c   1.000
_cell.angle_alpha   90.00
_cell.angle_beta   90.00
_cell.angle_gamma   90.00
#
_symmetry.space_group_name_H-M   'P 1'
#
loop_
_entity.id
_entity.type
_entity.pdbx_description
1 polymer ?
#
loop_
_entity_poly.entity_id
_entity_poly.type
_entity_poly.pdbx_seq_one_letter_code
_entity_poly.pdbx_strand_id
1 'polypeptide(L)'
;VDFTIALLSALPSLFPSPTALPKKLGNASETLIHVLQPREDPSMYLEKRPLSTPVLLFDGSSCVLAVGNMPVTTFPKDDLFKGLLYLMAYYYTLHLMYLKCVATLLSVIQTEVLGDTIHDKDATSSYKKAIAEWKAFIEK
;
A
#
# COMPACT_ATOMS: atom_id res chain seq x y z
N VAL A 1 -18.15 0.01 6.53
CA VAL A 1 -17.49 0.27 5.23
C VAL A 1 -17.52 1.76 4.92
N ASP A 2 -18.68 2.41 4.91
CA ASP A 2 -18.80 3.86 4.59
C ASP A 2 -17.97 4.77 5.49
N PHE A 3 -17.98 4.54 6.82
CA PHE A 3 -17.11 5.26 7.75
C PHE A 3 -15.63 5.03 7.45
N THR A 4 -15.23 3.79 7.15
CA THR A 4 -13.83 3.46 6.82
C THR A 4 -13.40 4.17 5.56
N ILE A 5 -14.21 4.19 4.51
CA ILE A 5 -13.91 4.91 3.27
C ILE A 5 -13.82 6.41 3.53
N ALA A 6 -14.76 6.99 4.27
CA ALA A 6 -14.73 8.41 4.62
C ALA A 6 -13.46 8.79 5.40
N LEU A 7 -13.07 7.96 6.38
CA LEU A 7 -11.83 8.12 7.14
C LEU A 7 -10.61 8.04 6.22
N LEU A 8 -10.55 7.04 5.35
CA LEU A 8 -9.45 6.83 4.40
C LEU A 8 -9.29 8.00 3.42
N SER A 9 -10.40 8.49 2.87
CA SER A 9 -10.39 9.66 1.99
C SER A 9 -9.95 10.93 2.72
N ALA A 10 -10.18 11.02 4.04
CA ALA A 10 -9.77 12.17 4.85
C ALA A 10 -8.30 12.10 5.32
N LEU A 11 -7.66 10.92 5.33
CA LEU A 11 -6.29 10.74 5.85
C LEU A 11 -5.26 11.71 5.26
N PRO A 12 -5.20 11.95 3.94
CA PRO A 12 -4.24 12.91 3.38
C PRO A 12 -4.44 14.35 3.87
N SER A 13 -5.67 14.73 4.21
CA SER A 13 -6.00 16.04 4.77
C SER A 13 -5.69 16.11 6.27
N LEU A 14 -5.84 15.00 7.00
CA LEU A 14 -5.50 14.90 8.43
C LEU A 14 -3.99 14.87 8.66
N PHE A 15 -3.22 14.33 7.72
CA PHE A 15 -1.77 14.20 7.77
C PHE A 15 -1.11 14.80 6.52
N PRO A 16 -1.13 16.13 6.36
CA PRO A 16 -0.56 16.77 5.19
C PRO A 16 0.96 16.58 5.13
N SER A 17 1.46 16.17 3.96
CA SER A 17 2.89 16.11 3.71
C SER A 17 3.45 17.52 3.43
N PRO A 18 4.61 17.90 3.99
CA PRO A 18 5.30 19.14 3.62
C PRO A 18 5.91 19.07 2.21
N THR A 19 5.96 17.88 1.60
CA THR A 19 6.43 17.68 0.23
C THR A 19 5.32 18.04 -0.76
N ALA A 20 5.63 18.88 -1.74
CA ALA A 20 4.68 19.25 -2.79
C ALA A 20 4.18 18.00 -3.54
N LEU A 21 2.86 17.88 -3.71
CA LEU A 21 2.28 16.84 -4.55
C LEU A 21 2.86 16.93 -5.97
N PRO A 22 3.11 15.80 -6.65
CA PRO A 22 3.43 15.82 -8.07
C PRO A 22 2.35 16.62 -8.82
N LYS A 23 2.73 17.56 -9.69
CA LYS A 23 1.79 18.48 -10.38
C LYS A 23 0.64 17.80 -11.15
N LYS A 24 0.76 16.50 -11.44
CA LYS A 24 -0.24 15.69 -12.14
C LYS A 24 -1.20 14.96 -11.19
N LEU A 25 -0.91 14.97 -9.89
CA LEU A 25 -1.69 14.28 -8.87
C LEU A 25 -2.77 15.26 -8.42
N GLY A 26 -4.03 14.97 -8.77
CA GLY A 26 -5.20 15.78 -8.45
C GLY A 26 -5.46 15.86 -6.94
N ASN A 27 -6.60 15.32 -6.48
CA ASN A 27 -6.87 15.30 -5.04
C ASN A 27 -6.00 14.23 -4.36
N ALA A 28 -5.39 14.54 -3.22
CA ALA A 28 -4.57 13.63 -2.44
C ALA A 28 -5.33 12.37 -1.97
N SER A 29 -6.65 12.45 -1.81
CA SER A 29 -7.51 11.30 -1.46
C SER A 29 -7.61 10.26 -2.59
N GLU A 30 -7.72 10.70 -3.84
CA GLU A 30 -7.78 9.86 -5.05
C GLU A 30 -6.46 9.11 -5.32
N THR A 31 -5.41 9.48 -4.58
CA THR A 31 -4.08 8.86 -4.68
C THR A 31 -4.02 7.54 -3.93
N LEU A 32 -4.82 7.40 -2.87
CA LEU A 32 -4.80 6.24 -1.98
C LEU A 32 -5.98 5.29 -2.25
N ILE A 33 -7.18 5.84 -2.38
CA ILE A 33 -8.41 5.07 -2.57
C ILE A 33 -9.28 5.72 -3.64
N HIS A 34 -9.84 4.90 -4.52
CA HIS A 34 -10.85 5.30 -5.50
C HIS A 34 -12.10 4.44 -5.34
N VAL A 35 -13.25 5.09 -5.11
CA VAL A 35 -14.54 4.41 -5.12
C VAL A 35 -15.07 4.46 -6.54
N LEU A 36 -15.19 3.29 -7.17
CA LEU A 36 -15.64 3.15 -8.54
C LEU A 36 -17.10 3.57 -8.66
N GLN A 37 -17.39 4.38 -9.68
CA GLN A 37 -18.77 4.73 -10.01
C GLN A 37 -19.49 3.53 -10.62
N PRO A 38 -20.83 3.46 -10.53
CA PRO A 38 -21.59 2.42 -11.20
C PRO A 38 -21.30 2.47 -12.71
N ARG A 39 -20.70 1.40 -13.26
CA ARG A 39 -20.22 1.25 -14.66
C ARG A 39 -18.84 1.85 -14.97
N GLU A 40 -18.11 2.32 -13.97
CA GLU A 40 -16.71 2.66 -14.17
C GLU A 40 -15.89 1.39 -14.33
N ASP A 41 -15.13 1.31 -15.42
CA ASP A 41 -14.23 0.18 -15.67
C ASP A 41 -12.91 0.40 -14.90
N PRO A 42 -12.51 -0.52 -14.02
CA PRO A 42 -11.29 -0.39 -13.23
C PRO A 42 -10.02 -0.22 -14.08
N SER A 43 -9.91 -0.97 -15.18
CA SER A 43 -8.74 -0.93 -16.06
C SER A 43 -8.65 0.40 -16.80
N MET A 44 -9.78 0.91 -17.29
CA MET A 44 -9.85 2.23 -17.93
C MET A 44 -9.51 3.37 -16.95
N TYR A 45 -9.90 3.26 -15.68
CA TYR A 45 -9.49 4.21 -14.64
C TYR A 45 -7.98 4.18 -14.45
N LEU A 46 -7.40 2.99 -14.29
CA LEU A 46 -5.97 2.83 -14.04
C LEU A 46 -5.10 3.31 -15.22
N GLU A 47 -5.52 3.09 -16.47
CA GLU A 47 -4.80 3.57 -17.66
C GLU A 47 -4.77 5.10 -17.76
N LYS A 48 -5.84 5.78 -17.35
CA LYS A 48 -5.92 7.25 -17.38
C LYS A 48 -5.19 7.89 -16.20
N ARG A 49 -4.73 7.09 -15.24
CA ARG A 49 -4.19 7.60 -14.00
C ARG A 49 -2.81 8.21 -14.23
N PRO A 50 -2.58 9.45 -13.76
CA PRO A 50 -1.37 10.20 -14.08
C PRO A 50 -0.09 9.64 -13.44
N LEU A 51 -0.23 8.80 -12.41
CA LEU A 51 0.88 8.18 -11.68
C LEU A 51 0.72 6.67 -11.59
N SER A 52 1.82 5.96 -11.78
CA SER A 52 1.91 4.52 -11.54
C SER A 52 2.10 4.18 -10.06
N THR A 53 1.38 4.87 -9.17
CA THR A 53 1.44 4.62 -7.73
C THR A 53 0.43 3.54 -7.32
N PRO A 54 0.68 2.85 -6.20
CA PRO A 54 -0.30 1.98 -5.58
C PRO A 54 -1.63 2.70 -5.35
N VAL A 55 -2.74 2.02 -5.57
CA VAL A 55 -4.10 2.52 -5.29
C VAL A 55 -5.03 1.38 -4.92
N LEU A 56 -5.96 1.69 -4.02
CA LEU A 56 -7.04 0.81 -3.65
C LEU A 56 -8.33 1.19 -4.39
N LEU A 57 -8.82 0.34 -5.27
CA LEU A 57 -10.11 0.51 -5.92
C LEU A 57 -11.19 -0.20 -5.11
N PHE A 58 -12.35 0.41 -4.96
CA PHE A 58 -13.50 -0.17 -4.26
C PHE A 58 -14.76 -0.06 -5.11
N ASP A 59 -15.40 -1.19 -5.42
CA ASP A 59 -16.60 -1.24 -6.28
C ASP A 59 -17.93 -1.31 -5.50
N GLY A 60 -17.88 -1.29 -4.17
CA GLY A 60 -19.04 -1.51 -3.29
C GLY A 60 -19.10 -2.90 -2.65
N SER A 61 -18.44 -3.89 -3.24
CA SER A 61 -18.44 -5.29 -2.81
C SER A 61 -17.04 -5.84 -2.54
N SER A 62 -16.07 -5.45 -3.37
CA SER A 62 -14.70 -5.94 -3.35
C SER A 62 -13.72 -4.78 -3.44
N CYS A 63 -12.51 -5.04 -2.96
CA CYS A 63 -11.40 -4.13 -3.04
C CYS A 63 -10.34 -4.71 -3.97
N VAL A 64 -9.79 -3.88 -4.85
CA VAL A 64 -8.70 -4.25 -5.74
C VAL A 64 -7.51 -3.36 -5.44
N LEU A 65 -6.41 -3.95 -4.99
CA LEU A 65 -5.14 -3.24 -4.90
C LEU A 65 -4.47 -3.29 -6.28
N ALA A 66 -4.14 -2.13 -6.83
CA ALA A 66 -3.43 -2.01 -8.10
C ALA A 66 -2.14 -1.20 -7.91
N VAL A 67 -1.13 -1.51 -8.72
CA VAL A 67 0.11 -0.73 -8.82
C VAL A 67 0.33 -0.40 -10.28
N GLY A 68 0.28 0.89 -10.63
CA GLY A 68 0.20 1.29 -12.03
C GLY A 68 -1.12 0.86 -12.66
N ASN A 69 -1.04 0.18 -13.81
CA ASN A 69 -2.19 -0.39 -14.51
C ASN A 69 -2.45 -1.86 -14.19
N MET A 70 -1.67 -2.44 -13.27
CA MET A 70 -1.75 -3.86 -12.95
C MET A 70 -2.50 -4.08 -11.63
N PRO A 71 -3.61 -4.84 -11.63
CA PRO A 71 -4.20 -5.33 -10.39
C PRO A 71 -3.24 -6.35 -9.76
N VAL A 72 -2.94 -6.17 -8.47
CA VAL A 72 -2.06 -7.03 -7.68
C VAL A 72 -2.87 -8.09 -6.94
N THR A 73 -3.95 -7.67 -6.29
CA THR A 73 -4.80 -8.58 -5.52
C THR A 73 -6.21 -8.04 -5.35
N THR A 74 -7.16 -8.94 -5.16
CA THR A 74 -8.58 -8.65 -4.90
C THR A 74 -9.02 -9.33 -3.62
N PHE A 75 -9.73 -8.61 -2.76
CA PHE A 75 -10.20 -9.10 -1.47
C PHE A 75 -11.59 -8.54 -1.12
N PRO A 76 -12.36 -9.23 -0.26
CA PRO A 76 -13.69 -8.77 0.12
C PRO A 76 -13.65 -7.44 0.88
N LYS A 77 -14.75 -6.68 0.82
CA LYS A 77 -14.90 -5.39 1.52
C LYS A 77 -14.62 -5.44 3.03
N ASP A 78 -14.84 -6.59 3.67
CA ASP A 78 -14.63 -6.76 5.11
C ASP A 78 -13.13 -6.66 5.47
N ASP A 79 -12.26 -6.91 4.47
CA ASP A 79 -10.81 -6.83 4.57
C ASP A 79 -10.24 -5.50 4.04
N LEU A 80 -11.07 -4.45 3.90
CA LEU A 80 -10.64 -3.12 3.43
C LEU A 80 -9.39 -2.59 4.17
N PHE A 81 -9.30 -2.85 5.49
CA PHE A 81 -8.14 -2.48 6.30
C PHE A 81 -6.84 -3.20 5.90
N LYS A 82 -6.92 -4.46 5.44
CA LYS A 82 -5.75 -5.18 4.89
C LYS A 82 -5.25 -4.49 3.62
N GLY A 83 -6.18 -4.01 2.79
CA GLY A 83 -5.89 -3.20 1.62
C GLY A 83 -5.08 -1.95 1.90
N LEU A 84 -5.46 -1.22 2.95
CA LEU A 84 -4.70 -0.06 3.42
C LEU A 84 -3.32 -0.45 3.90
N LEU A 85 -3.20 -1.55 4.63
CA LEU A 85 -1.93 -2.05 5.14
C LEU A 85 -0.98 -2.39 3.98
N TYR A 86 -1.50 -2.99 2.92
CA TYR A 86 -0.75 -3.22 1.68
C TYR A 86 -0.40 -1.92 0.98
N LEU A 87 -1.34 -0.98 0.86
CA LEU A 87 -1.09 0.33 0.26
C LEU A 87 0.01 1.09 1.00
N MET A 88 -0.03 1.11 2.33
CA MET A 88 1.01 1.69 3.19
C MET A 88 2.33 0.96 3.01
N ALA A 89 2.33 -0.37 2.96
CA ALA A 89 3.54 -1.15 2.69
C ALA A 89 4.14 -0.83 1.30
N TYR A 90 3.32 -0.68 0.27
CA TYR A 90 3.78 -0.30 -1.06
C TYR A 90 4.25 1.15 -1.11
N TYR A 91 3.55 2.09 -0.48
CA TYR A 91 4.03 3.47 -0.37
C TYR A 91 5.35 3.52 0.40
N TYR A 92 5.49 2.78 1.49
CA TYR A 92 6.71 2.73 2.27
C TYR A 92 7.87 2.12 1.49
N THR A 93 7.64 1.03 0.75
CA THR A 93 8.67 0.40 -0.11
C THR A 93 9.03 1.25 -1.33
N LEU A 94 8.09 2.00 -1.91
CA LEU A 94 8.31 2.80 -3.13
C LEU A 94 8.77 4.24 -2.87
N HIS A 95 8.39 4.86 -1.74
CA HIS A 95 8.82 6.24 -1.39
C HIS A 95 10.12 6.29 -0.58
N LEU A 96 10.56 5.20 0.04
CA LEU A 96 11.88 5.18 0.64
C LEU A 96 12.92 5.03 -0.48
N MET A 97 13.48 6.17 -0.88
CA MET A 97 14.84 6.27 -1.46
C MET A 97 15.93 5.85 -0.46
N TYR A 98 15.61 4.97 0.50
CA TYR A 98 16.49 4.43 1.52
C TYR A 98 16.49 2.91 1.36
N LEU A 99 17.34 2.40 0.46
CA LEU A 99 17.42 0.99 0.07
C LEU A 99 17.40 0.02 1.26
N LYS A 100 17.95 0.43 2.41
CA LYS A 100 18.00 -0.40 3.62
C LYS A 100 16.65 -0.61 4.30
N CYS A 101 15.78 0.39 4.37
CA CYS A 101 14.44 0.24 4.98
C CYS A 101 13.49 -0.55 4.07
N VAL A 102 13.62 -0.37 2.76
CA VAL A 102 12.83 -1.11 1.76
C VAL A 102 13.17 -2.60 1.80
N ALA A 103 14.46 -2.95 1.83
CA ALA A 103 14.89 -4.35 1.91
C ALA A 103 14.37 -5.03 3.19
N THR A 104 14.46 -4.35 4.33
CA THR A 104 13.93 -4.85 5.60
C THR A 104 12.42 -5.06 5.54
N LEU A 105 11.66 -4.07 5.07
CA LEU A 105 10.20 -4.18 5.00
C LEU A 105 9.77 -5.31 4.04
N LEU A 106 10.38 -5.37 2.85
CA LEU A 106 10.11 -6.45 1.89
C LEU A 106 10.41 -7.82 2.49
N SER A 107 11.50 -7.94 3.25
CA SER A 107 11.85 -9.19 3.91
C SER A 107 10.83 -9.58 4.99
N VAL A 108 10.35 -8.62 5.80
CA VAL A 108 9.28 -8.87 6.80
C VAL A 108 7.98 -9.29 6.12
N ILE A 109 7.59 -8.63 5.03
CA ILE A 109 6.38 -9.01 4.27
C ILE A 109 6.54 -10.41 3.72
N GLN A 110 7.68 -10.72 3.10
CA GLN A 110 7.96 -12.04 2.55
C GLN A 110 7.90 -13.13 3.62
N THR A 111 8.60 -12.96 4.75
CA THR A 111 8.75 -14.04 5.74
C THR A 111 7.61 -14.14 6.74
N GLU A 112 7.06 -13.01 7.20
CA GLU A 112 6.12 -12.98 8.33
C GLU A 112 4.66 -12.79 7.87
N VAL A 113 4.43 -12.19 6.69
CA VAL A 113 3.07 -12.03 6.13
C VAL A 113 2.75 -13.12 5.11
N LEU A 114 3.66 -13.35 4.16
CA LEU A 114 3.47 -14.33 3.08
C LEU A 114 3.92 -15.75 3.49
N GLY A 115 4.74 -15.87 4.54
CA GLY A 115 5.22 -17.16 5.05
C GLY A 115 6.32 -17.80 4.19
N ASP A 116 6.94 -17.03 3.29
CA ASP A 116 8.01 -17.51 2.43
C ASP A 116 9.34 -17.65 3.21
N THR A 117 10.09 -18.69 2.90
CA THR A 117 11.46 -18.86 3.39
C THR A 117 12.40 -17.84 2.75
N ILE A 118 13.15 -17.10 3.58
CA ILE A 118 14.25 -16.27 3.11
C ILE A 118 15.46 -17.14 2.73
N HIS A 119 16.09 -16.84 1.61
CA HIS A 119 17.30 -17.55 1.19
C HIS A 119 18.49 -17.14 2.08
N ASP A 120 19.40 -18.06 2.39
CA ASP A 120 20.62 -17.80 3.18
C ASP A 120 21.46 -16.60 2.69
N LYS A 121 21.43 -16.30 1.38
CA LYS A 121 22.15 -15.17 0.78
C LYS A 121 21.52 -13.82 1.15
N ASP A 122 20.22 -13.80 1.42
CA ASP A 122 19.44 -12.62 1.78
C ASP A 122 19.32 -12.48 3.32
N ALA A 123 19.60 -13.56 4.06
CA ALA A 123 19.68 -13.61 5.53
C ALA A 123 20.94 -12.92 6.12
N THR A 124 21.22 -11.72 5.63
CA THR A 124 22.36 -10.88 6.02
C THR A 124 22.32 -10.49 7.50
N SER A 125 23.44 -10.04 8.05
CA SER A 125 23.51 -9.54 9.43
C SER A 125 22.59 -8.35 9.68
N SER A 126 22.41 -7.47 8.68
CA SER A 126 21.45 -6.35 8.78
C SER A 126 20.00 -6.83 8.80
N TYR A 127 19.66 -7.84 7.99
CA TYR A 127 18.34 -8.46 8.00
C TYR A 127 18.04 -9.06 9.38
N LYS A 128 18.94 -9.88 9.92
CA LYS A 128 18.77 -10.53 11.24
C LYS A 128 18.55 -9.51 12.35
N LYS A 129 19.30 -8.42 12.35
CA LYS A 129 19.14 -7.33 13.32
C LYS A 129 17.77 -6.66 13.18
N ALA A 130 17.34 -6.35 11.97
CA ALA A 130 16.09 -5.66 11.73
C ALA A 130 14.85 -6.52 12.08
N ILE A 131 14.91 -7.83 11.82
CA ILE A 131 13.86 -8.77 12.26
C ILE A 131 13.82 -8.87 13.79
N ALA A 132 14.97 -8.92 14.47
CA ALA A 132 15.01 -8.95 15.93
C ALA A 132 14.40 -7.68 16.54
N GLU A 133 14.70 -6.50 15.98
CA GLU A 133 14.10 -5.22 16.39
C GLU A 133 12.60 -5.19 16.13
N TRP A 134 12.14 -5.71 14.99
CA TRP A 134 10.72 -5.82 14.66
C TRP A 134 9.97 -6.76 15.62
N LYS A 135 10.52 -7.94 15.93
CA LYS A 135 9.92 -8.88 16.91
C LYS A 135 9.84 -8.26 18.30
N ALA A 136 10.91 -7.60 18.74
CA ALA A 136 10.92 -6.89 20.02
C ALA A 136 9.91 -5.72 20.10
N PHE A 137 9.57 -5.12 18.97
CA PHE A 137 8.54 -4.09 18.88
C PHE A 137 7.12 -4.66 18.99
N ILE A 138 6.85 -5.81 18.38
CA ILE A 138 5.52 -6.46 18.38
C ILE A 138 5.23 -7.19 19.69
N GLU A 139 6.26 -7.73 20.35
CA GLU A 139 6.12 -8.42 21.64
C GLU A 139 5.98 -7.47 22.85
N LYS A 140 5.91 -6.15 22.61
CA LYS A 140 5.61 -5.11 23.62
C LYS A 140 4.15 -4.69 23.57
#